data_AF-A0A9D3MYB5-F1
#
_entry.id   AF-A0A9D3MYB5-F1
#
_cell.length_a   1.000
_cell.length_b   1.000
_cell.length_c   1.000
_cell.angle_alpha   90.00
_cell.angle_beta   90.00
_cell.angle_gamma   90.00
#
_symmetry.space_group_name_H-M   'P 1'
#
loop_
_entity.id
_entity.type
_entity.pdbx_description
1 polymer ?
#
loop_
_entity_poly.entity_id
_entity_poly.type
_entity_poly.pdbx_seq_one_letter_code
_entity_poly.pdbx_strand_id
1 'polypeptide(L)'
;MADEEAERERGTKIGTEKTILSLRERLQELDTALKDSPESPFHSATEYCQKFCEVLVEFGAQWKVDVDPLPLLEVYTEAILSYARATPYLSSECENVPLILERLTLSCAELLLAQTELVPSALWERFQSSVQTSHSLLQQNGNSQLRMLCALSKERGVWSNSTLCHILANDALQMDKVHEFLALEGPVLLELRVKQLKNSNHFEKAALLAKQCAEYPEFGGRGNFTQTYLVCLCAAEPQEQLMQKISEVDCKEVLEMVCNLESDGDDRGALSLCSAFLARQLLQSDVYCAWELTLFWSKLLKRVEPSAQVFLDRCRRLSRLSKTVYHILFLIKVVQAELQDEGLPVCIEMCIQALRMASSNEGNVKATICKTISCLLPTDLEVKRACQLTEFLLEPTVDSYYAVEALYNEPDQKQDENNSPVPYSLRCELFLVFKTLWPFDPEFLDWKALKHHCLVLMGEQSSIVSSIDKLNDSKNLDETDVNLLNLPIM
;
A
#
# COMPACT_ATOMS: atom_id res chain seq x y z
N MET A 1 -29.74 -14.39 40.37
CA MET A 1 -29.07 -13.92 39.14
C MET A 1 -29.51 -12.51 38.77
N ALA A 2 -30.78 -12.24 38.42
CA ALA A 2 -31.22 -10.86 38.07
C ALA A 2 -31.08 -9.82 39.21
N ASP A 3 -31.36 -10.19 40.47
CA ASP A 3 -31.23 -9.25 41.60
C ASP A 3 -29.76 -8.95 41.97
N GLU A 4 -28.86 -9.93 41.83
CA GLU A 4 -27.42 -9.74 42.08
C GLU A 4 -26.75 -8.89 41.00
N GLU A 5 -27.24 -8.98 39.76
CA GLU A 5 -26.79 -8.17 38.62
C GLU A 5 -27.26 -6.71 38.77
N ALA A 6 -28.52 -6.51 39.20
CA ALA A 6 -29.06 -5.18 39.50
C ALA A 6 -28.43 -4.52 40.74
N GLU A 7 -27.98 -5.29 41.74
CA GLU A 7 -27.22 -4.75 42.88
C GLU A 7 -25.77 -4.37 42.50
N ARG A 8 -25.12 -5.16 41.64
CA ARG A 8 -23.79 -4.80 41.10
C ARG A 8 -23.83 -3.56 40.22
N GLU A 9 -24.82 -3.43 39.33
CA GLU A 9 -25.02 -2.23 38.51
C GLU A 9 -25.28 -0.97 39.36
N ARG A 10 -26.06 -1.09 40.44
CA ARG A 10 -26.28 0.00 41.39
C ARG A 10 -25.01 0.38 42.14
N GLY A 11 -24.21 -0.60 42.56
CA GLY A 11 -22.91 -0.37 43.22
C GLY A 11 -21.92 0.37 42.30
N THR A 12 -21.84 -0.03 41.03
CA THR A 12 -20.98 0.62 40.02
C THR A 12 -21.43 2.06 39.75
N LYS A 13 -22.74 2.32 39.59
CA LYS A 13 -23.29 3.68 39.41
C LYS A 13 -22.93 4.63 40.55
N ILE A 14 -23.09 4.17 41.80
CA ILE A 14 -22.76 4.96 43.00
C ILE A 14 -21.25 5.24 43.07
N GLY A 15 -20.41 4.30 42.62
CA GLY A 15 -18.97 4.50 42.48
C GLY A 15 -18.64 5.62 41.48
N THR A 16 -19.23 5.56 40.29
CA THR A 16 -19.03 6.57 39.23
C THR A 16 -19.44 7.97 39.67
N GLU A 17 -20.63 8.13 40.27
CA GLU A 17 -21.10 9.44 40.74
C GLU A 17 -20.15 10.08 41.76
N LYS A 18 -19.62 9.30 42.70
CA LYS A 18 -18.63 9.79 43.68
C LYS A 18 -17.33 10.21 43.01
N THR A 19 -16.86 9.45 42.03
CA THR A 19 -15.65 9.79 41.29
C THR A 19 -15.83 11.09 40.51
N ILE A 20 -16.97 11.29 39.84
CA ILE A 20 -17.25 12.53 39.11
C ILE A 20 -17.36 13.74 40.04
N LEU A 21 -17.92 13.58 41.25
CA LEU A 21 -17.91 14.64 42.26
C LEU A 21 -16.49 15.02 42.68
N SER A 22 -15.63 14.02 42.94
CA SER A 22 -14.23 14.26 43.30
C SER A 22 -13.45 14.94 42.17
N LEU A 23 -13.72 14.58 40.91
CA LEU A 23 -13.16 15.27 39.74
C LEU A 23 -13.54 16.75 39.75
N ARG A 24 -14.82 17.06 39.96
CA ARG A 24 -15.32 18.43 39.96
C ARG A 24 -14.67 19.27 41.07
N GLU A 25 -14.52 18.69 42.26
CA GLU A 25 -13.82 19.34 43.38
C GLU A 25 -12.37 19.65 43.02
N ARG A 26 -11.63 18.67 42.48
CA ARG A 26 -10.22 18.85 42.09
C ARG A 26 -10.05 19.90 40.98
N LEU A 27 -10.94 19.89 39.97
CA LEU A 27 -10.94 20.91 38.91
C LEU A 27 -11.25 22.31 39.45
N GLN A 28 -12.17 22.41 40.41
CA GLN A 28 -12.50 23.67 41.06
C GLN A 28 -11.33 24.20 41.92
N GLU A 29 -10.59 23.32 42.60
CA GLU A 29 -9.35 23.68 43.31
C GLU A 29 -8.31 24.28 42.36
N LEU A 30 -8.11 23.68 41.17
CA LEU A 30 -7.22 24.23 40.14
C LEU A 30 -7.68 25.60 39.66
N ASP A 31 -8.98 25.78 39.40
CA ASP A 31 -9.54 27.06 38.97
C ASP A 31 -9.37 28.16 40.03
N THR A 32 -9.48 27.82 41.32
CA THR A 32 -9.22 28.77 42.42
C THR A 32 -7.73 29.12 42.51
N ALA A 33 -6.85 28.12 42.44
CA ALA A 33 -5.41 28.34 42.48
C ALA A 33 -4.91 29.21 41.30
N LEU A 34 -5.51 29.04 40.11
CA LEU A 34 -5.21 29.88 38.94
C LEU A 34 -5.58 31.35 39.17
N LYS A 35 -6.75 31.61 39.78
CA LYS A 35 -7.23 32.98 40.04
C LYS A 35 -6.47 33.69 41.15
N ASP A 36 -6.06 32.95 42.16
CA ASP A 36 -5.37 33.48 43.34
C ASP A 36 -3.84 33.42 43.19
N SER A 37 -3.32 32.98 42.03
CA SER A 37 -1.89 32.81 41.80
C SER A 37 -1.13 34.14 41.87
N PRO A 38 -0.07 34.25 42.68
CA PRO A 38 0.79 35.43 42.71
C PRO A 38 1.85 35.44 41.58
N GLU A 39 1.91 34.37 40.77
CA GLU A 39 2.90 34.22 39.72
C GLU A 39 2.54 35.00 38.44
N SER A 40 3.46 35.05 37.47
CA SER A 40 3.16 35.65 36.17
C SER A 40 2.08 34.85 35.42
N PRO A 41 1.19 35.49 34.63
CA PRO A 41 0.12 34.80 33.90
C PRO A 41 0.59 33.62 33.04
N PHE A 42 1.79 33.69 32.48
CA PHE A 42 2.39 32.60 31.70
C PHE A 42 2.73 31.37 32.55
N HIS A 43 3.35 31.57 33.72
CA HIS A 43 3.72 30.48 34.63
C HIS A 43 2.47 29.84 35.24
N SER A 44 1.52 30.65 35.72
CA SER A 44 0.24 30.15 36.26
C SER A 44 -0.55 29.35 35.23
N ALA A 45 -0.58 29.79 33.96
CA ALA A 45 -1.24 29.05 32.88
C ALA A 45 -0.54 27.73 32.58
N THR A 46 0.80 27.70 32.59
CA THR A 46 1.59 26.49 32.37
C THR A 46 1.38 25.46 33.47
N GLU A 47 1.44 25.90 34.74
CA GLU A 47 1.20 25.04 35.90
C GLU A 47 -0.24 24.50 35.91
N TYR A 48 -1.23 25.35 35.62
CA TYR A 48 -2.62 24.93 35.48
C TYR A 48 -2.78 23.86 34.39
N CYS A 49 -2.22 24.08 33.20
CA CYS A 49 -2.29 23.15 32.09
C CYS A 49 -1.67 21.78 32.44
N GLN A 50 -0.54 21.77 33.14
CA GLN A 50 0.11 20.55 33.60
C GLN A 50 -0.77 19.80 34.60
N LYS A 51 -1.20 20.47 35.68
CA LYS A 51 -2.02 19.84 36.73
C LYS A 51 -3.37 19.39 36.20
N PHE A 52 -3.99 20.16 35.30
CA PHE A 52 -5.23 19.78 34.64
C PHE A 52 -5.07 18.46 33.86
N CYS A 53 -3.98 18.31 33.10
CA CYS A 53 -3.67 17.05 32.42
C CYS A 53 -3.45 15.89 33.40
N GLU A 54 -2.71 16.12 34.50
CA GLU A 54 -2.48 15.10 35.54
C GLU A 54 -3.81 14.60 36.14
N VAL A 55 -4.71 15.52 36.46
CA VAL A 55 -6.06 15.18 36.95
C VAL A 55 -6.83 14.39 35.89
N LEU A 56 -6.85 14.82 34.63
CA LEU A 56 -7.57 14.07 33.59
C LEU A 56 -7.01 12.67 33.36
N VAL A 57 -5.70 12.47 33.46
CA VAL A 57 -5.09 11.14 33.35
C VAL A 57 -5.44 10.28 34.56
N GLU A 58 -5.37 10.82 35.78
CA GLU A 58 -5.74 10.12 37.02
C GLU A 58 -7.17 9.59 36.95
N PHE A 59 -8.12 10.44 36.55
CA PHE A 59 -9.53 10.08 36.48
C PHE A 59 -9.84 9.26 35.22
N GLY A 60 -9.30 9.61 34.06
CA GLY A 60 -9.54 8.87 32.80
C GLY A 60 -9.02 7.44 32.83
N ALA A 61 -7.94 7.16 33.58
CA ALA A 61 -7.37 5.81 33.72
C ALA A 61 -8.24 4.84 34.54
N GLN A 62 -9.27 5.34 35.23
CA GLN A 62 -10.12 4.51 36.11
C GLN A 62 -11.10 3.62 35.33
N TRP A 63 -11.34 3.92 34.06
CA TRP A 63 -12.30 3.18 33.23
C TRP A 63 -11.64 2.66 31.96
N LYS A 64 -11.97 1.41 31.60
CA LYS A 64 -11.61 0.85 30.30
C LYS A 64 -12.67 1.28 29.30
N VAL A 65 -12.23 2.00 28.26
CA VAL A 65 -13.08 2.48 27.16
C VAL A 65 -13.89 1.34 26.53
N ASP A 66 -13.31 0.14 26.45
CA ASP A 66 -13.96 -1.03 25.85
C ASP A 66 -15.07 -1.68 26.72
N VAL A 67 -15.19 -1.29 28.00
CA VAL A 67 -16.09 -1.95 28.97
C VAL A 67 -17.25 -1.04 29.37
N ASP A 68 -16.96 0.20 29.76
CA ASP A 68 -17.99 1.21 30.06
C ASP A 68 -17.44 2.60 29.73
N PRO A 69 -17.75 3.11 28.52
CA PRO A 69 -17.23 4.40 28.07
C PRO A 69 -18.06 5.61 28.54
N LEU A 70 -19.24 5.40 29.14
CA LEU A 70 -20.12 6.49 29.59
C LEU A 70 -19.53 7.31 30.74
N PRO A 71 -18.90 6.72 31.78
CA PRO A 71 -18.18 7.48 32.81
C PRO A 71 -17.12 8.42 32.23
N LEU A 72 -16.39 7.98 31.21
CA LEU A 72 -15.36 8.80 30.56
C LEU A 72 -15.97 9.99 29.80
N LEU A 73 -17.17 9.81 29.22
CA LEU A 73 -17.91 10.93 28.64
C LEU A 73 -18.27 11.96 29.72
N GLU A 74 -18.63 11.54 30.93
CA GLU A 74 -18.87 12.46 32.05
C GLU A 74 -17.61 13.23 32.44
N VAL A 75 -16.47 12.55 32.51
CA VAL A 75 -15.16 13.18 32.77
C VAL A 75 -14.87 14.26 31.74
N TYR A 76 -15.00 13.94 30.44
CA TYR A 76 -14.80 14.94 29.38
C TYR A 76 -15.82 16.07 29.44
N THR A 77 -17.07 15.78 29.79
CA THR A 77 -18.13 16.79 29.94
C THR A 77 -17.76 17.83 31.00
N GLU A 78 -17.29 17.39 32.17
CA GLU A 78 -16.88 18.28 33.26
C GLU A 78 -15.56 18.99 32.94
N ALA A 79 -14.60 18.27 32.35
CA ALA A 79 -13.31 18.81 31.96
C ALA A 79 -13.43 19.97 30.97
N ILE A 80 -14.23 19.79 29.89
CA ILE A 80 -14.46 20.82 28.87
C ILE A 80 -15.08 22.06 29.49
N LEU A 81 -16.07 21.90 30.37
CA LEU A 81 -16.75 23.00 31.02
C LEU A 81 -15.83 23.76 31.98
N SER A 82 -15.04 23.04 32.78
CA SER A 82 -14.07 23.67 33.69
C SER A 82 -13.02 24.46 32.90
N TYR A 83 -12.45 23.85 31.86
CA TYR A 83 -11.43 24.48 31.04
C TYR A 83 -11.95 25.74 30.31
N ALA A 84 -13.17 25.69 29.78
CA ALA A 84 -13.82 26.84 29.17
C ALA A 84 -14.04 28.00 30.17
N ARG A 85 -14.33 27.70 31.44
CA ARG A 85 -14.46 28.71 32.50
C ARG A 85 -13.13 29.28 32.96
N ALA A 86 -12.05 28.49 32.91
CA ALA A 86 -10.71 28.92 33.25
C ALA A 86 -10.05 29.77 32.14
N THR A 87 -10.47 29.58 30.88
CA THR A 87 -9.91 30.24 29.69
C THR A 87 -9.68 31.76 29.82
N PRO A 88 -10.60 32.57 30.40
CA PRO A 88 -10.37 34.02 30.57
C PRO A 88 -9.16 34.39 31.44
N TYR A 89 -8.69 33.46 32.27
CA TYR A 89 -7.56 33.65 33.19
C TYR A 89 -6.26 33.03 32.66
N LEU A 90 -6.32 32.31 31.55
CA LEU A 90 -5.15 31.67 30.94
C LEU A 90 -4.47 32.62 29.96
N SER A 91 -3.14 32.74 30.05
CA SER A 91 -2.36 33.55 29.13
C SER A 91 -2.38 32.98 27.72
N SER A 92 -2.67 33.81 26.72
CA SER A 92 -2.57 33.46 25.30
C SER A 92 -1.13 33.19 24.83
N GLU A 93 -0.13 33.59 25.63
CA GLU A 93 1.28 33.32 25.35
C GLU A 93 1.67 31.87 25.66
N CYS A 94 0.83 31.13 26.38
CA CYS A 94 1.09 29.72 26.72
C CYS A 94 0.56 28.80 25.62
N GLU A 95 1.47 28.17 24.87
CA GLU A 95 1.13 27.24 23.76
C GLU A 95 0.33 26.01 24.21
N ASN A 96 0.45 25.62 25.49
CA ASN A 96 -0.29 24.49 26.05
C ASN A 96 -1.81 24.75 26.10
N VAL A 97 -2.23 26.02 26.20
CA VAL A 97 -3.64 26.38 26.38
C VAL A 97 -4.51 25.95 25.19
N PRO A 98 -4.22 26.36 23.94
CA PRO A 98 -4.96 25.88 22.78
C PRO A 98 -4.76 24.38 22.53
N LEU A 99 -3.59 23.82 22.82
CA LEU A 99 -3.27 22.42 22.56
C LEU A 99 -4.10 21.45 23.43
N ILE A 100 -4.26 21.76 24.72
CA ILE A 100 -5.04 20.91 25.64
C ILE A 100 -6.50 20.89 25.20
N LEU A 101 -7.07 22.04 24.87
CA LEU A 101 -8.46 22.12 24.45
C LEU A 101 -8.70 21.40 23.12
N GLU A 102 -7.77 21.51 22.16
CA GLU A 102 -7.82 20.74 20.91
C GLU A 102 -7.79 19.22 21.17
N ARG A 103 -6.84 18.75 21.98
CA ARG A 103 -6.73 17.33 22.35
C ARG A 103 -7.95 16.82 23.10
N LEU A 104 -8.47 17.60 24.05
CA LEU A 104 -9.67 17.25 24.80
C LEU A 104 -10.89 17.13 23.88
N THR A 105 -11.02 18.04 22.91
CA THR A 105 -12.09 18.03 21.91
C THR A 105 -12.00 16.79 21.03
N LEU A 106 -10.80 16.46 20.53
CA LEU A 106 -10.54 15.28 19.69
C LEU A 106 -10.82 13.98 20.45
N SER A 107 -10.26 13.80 21.66
CA SER A 107 -10.46 12.59 22.46
C SER A 107 -11.94 12.36 22.81
N CYS A 108 -12.67 13.43 23.12
CA CYS A 108 -14.10 13.36 23.37
C CYS A 108 -14.89 12.98 22.11
N ALA A 109 -14.55 13.54 20.95
CA ALA A 109 -15.18 13.20 19.68
C ALA A 109 -14.91 11.74 19.29
N GLU A 110 -13.67 11.26 19.44
CA GLU A 110 -13.30 9.87 19.18
C GLU A 110 -14.05 8.90 20.10
N LEU A 111 -14.12 9.19 21.40
CA LEU A 111 -14.91 8.41 22.36
C LEU A 111 -16.38 8.30 21.93
N LEU A 112 -16.97 9.44 21.55
CA LEU A 112 -18.37 9.51 21.16
C LEU A 112 -18.67 8.77 19.86
N LEU A 113 -17.79 8.87 18.87
CA LEU A 113 -17.93 8.14 17.60
C LEU A 113 -17.73 6.64 17.78
N ALA A 114 -16.88 6.23 18.73
CA ALA A 114 -16.62 4.83 19.05
C ALA A 114 -17.80 4.10 19.69
N GLN A 115 -18.80 4.83 20.19
CA GLN A 115 -19.98 4.25 20.82
C GLN A 115 -20.84 3.45 19.83
N THR A 116 -21.14 2.21 20.20
CA THR A 116 -22.10 1.34 19.49
C THR A 116 -23.51 1.50 20.02
N GLU A 117 -23.67 1.79 21.31
CA GLU A 117 -24.95 2.00 21.96
C GLU A 117 -25.34 3.48 22.06
N LEU A 118 -26.65 3.73 22.10
CA LEU A 118 -27.17 5.08 22.29
C LEU A 118 -26.84 5.58 23.70
N VAL A 119 -26.23 6.76 23.78
CA VAL A 119 -25.99 7.44 25.06
C VAL A 119 -27.35 7.70 25.74
N PRO A 120 -27.51 7.37 27.04
CA PRO A 120 -28.74 7.61 27.76
C PRO A 120 -29.18 9.08 27.68
N SER A 121 -30.48 9.34 27.45
CA SER A 121 -30.98 10.69 27.12
C SER A 121 -30.61 11.75 28.16
N ALA A 122 -30.67 11.43 29.46
CA ALA A 122 -30.28 12.36 30.52
C ALA A 122 -28.79 12.74 30.47
N LEU A 123 -27.92 11.78 30.15
CA LEU A 123 -26.49 12.02 30.00
C LEU A 123 -26.21 12.83 28.72
N TRP A 124 -26.90 12.52 27.63
CA TRP A 124 -26.79 13.24 26.36
C TRP A 124 -27.21 14.70 26.48
N GLU A 125 -28.36 14.98 27.10
CA GLU A 125 -28.84 16.36 27.32
C GLU A 125 -27.89 17.18 28.19
N ARG A 126 -27.29 16.55 29.21
CA ARG A 126 -26.26 17.18 30.06
C ARG A 126 -25.00 17.49 29.26
N PHE A 127 -24.55 16.56 28.43
CA PHE A 127 -23.41 16.76 27.54
C PHE A 127 -23.67 17.91 26.55
N GLN A 128 -24.81 17.90 25.86
CA GLN A 128 -25.23 18.96 24.94
C GLN A 128 -25.22 20.34 25.60
N SER A 129 -25.83 20.44 26.78
CA SER A 129 -25.90 21.69 27.54
C SER A 129 -24.51 22.18 27.96
N SER A 130 -23.64 21.26 28.39
CA SER A 130 -22.26 21.56 28.78
C SER A 130 -21.43 22.05 27.60
N VAL A 131 -21.49 21.36 26.46
CA VAL A 131 -20.77 21.74 25.23
C VAL A 131 -21.24 23.10 24.72
N GLN A 132 -22.55 23.34 24.67
CA GLN A 132 -23.11 24.62 24.21
C GLN A 132 -22.71 25.79 25.12
N THR A 133 -22.71 25.57 26.45
CA THR A 133 -22.26 26.56 27.42
C THR A 133 -20.77 26.85 27.26
N SER A 134 -19.96 25.80 27.17
CA SER A 134 -18.51 25.88 27.02
C SER A 134 -18.12 26.57 25.71
N HIS A 135 -18.80 26.25 24.62
CA HIS A 135 -18.58 26.89 23.32
C HIS A 135 -18.90 28.38 23.37
N SER A 136 -20.00 28.77 24.03
CA SER A 136 -20.39 30.16 24.18
C SER A 136 -19.36 30.96 24.99
N LEU A 137 -18.79 30.37 26.05
CA LEU A 137 -17.71 30.96 26.85
C LEU A 137 -16.43 31.15 26.04
N LEU A 138 -16.03 30.12 25.29
CA LEU A 138 -14.83 30.17 24.45
C LEU A 138 -14.97 31.16 23.29
N GLN A 139 -16.15 31.26 22.69
CA GLN A 139 -16.42 32.17 21.58
C GLN A 139 -16.33 33.64 22.01
N GLN A 140 -16.69 33.97 23.25
CA GLN A 140 -16.48 35.32 23.80
C GLN A 140 -15.00 35.71 23.83
N ASN A 141 -14.10 34.73 23.92
CA ASN A 141 -12.64 34.91 23.88
C ASN A 141 -12.06 34.65 22.48
N GLY A 142 -12.88 34.55 21.44
CA GLY A 142 -12.45 34.32 20.05
C GLY A 142 -12.03 32.88 19.74
N ASN A 143 -12.27 31.91 20.63
CA ASN A 143 -11.89 30.51 20.44
C ASN A 143 -13.06 29.68 19.85
N SER A 144 -12.80 28.98 18.75
CA SER A 144 -13.77 28.14 18.03
C SER A 144 -13.48 26.64 18.08
N GLN A 145 -12.58 26.17 18.95
CA GLN A 145 -12.11 24.77 18.98
C GLN A 145 -13.25 23.78 19.29
N LEU A 146 -14.25 24.17 20.10
CA LEU A 146 -15.42 23.31 20.40
C LEU A 146 -16.46 23.22 19.26
N ARG A 147 -16.26 23.89 18.12
CA ARG A 147 -17.23 23.86 17.00
C ARG A 147 -17.55 22.44 16.54
N MET A 148 -16.55 21.55 16.52
CA MET A 148 -16.71 20.14 16.15
C MET A 148 -17.66 19.40 17.11
N LEU A 149 -17.44 19.52 18.42
CA LEU A 149 -18.33 18.89 19.42
C LEU A 149 -19.72 19.51 19.40
N CYS A 150 -19.85 20.80 19.10
CA CYS A 150 -21.15 21.41 18.87
C CYS A 150 -21.87 20.78 17.68
N ALA A 151 -21.18 20.62 16.54
CA ALA A 151 -21.76 19.97 15.36
C ALA A 151 -22.20 18.52 15.66
N LEU A 152 -21.34 17.74 16.32
CA LEU A 152 -21.60 16.34 16.67
C LEU A 152 -22.73 16.16 17.70
N SER A 153 -22.93 17.14 18.59
CA SER A 153 -23.97 17.11 19.63
C SER A 153 -25.30 17.74 19.22
N LYS A 154 -25.45 18.27 17.99
CA LYS A 154 -26.71 18.89 17.54
C LYS A 154 -27.89 17.92 17.51
N GLU A 155 -27.65 16.68 17.15
CA GLU A 155 -28.68 15.66 16.99
C GLU A 155 -28.82 14.79 18.25
N ARG A 156 -29.81 13.88 18.28
CA ARG A 156 -30.02 12.95 19.41
C ARG A 156 -28.94 11.87 19.54
N GLY A 157 -28.04 11.79 18.58
CA GLY A 157 -26.93 10.85 18.58
C GLY A 157 -25.95 11.15 17.45
N VAL A 158 -24.72 10.69 17.62
CA VAL A 158 -23.60 11.08 16.75
C VAL A 158 -23.76 10.62 15.30
N TRP A 159 -24.52 9.55 15.05
CA TRP A 159 -24.80 9.02 13.70
C TRP A 159 -26.22 9.33 13.20
N SER A 160 -26.99 10.16 13.91
CA SER A 160 -28.43 10.33 13.66
C SER A 160 -28.81 11.43 12.67
N ASN A 161 -27.84 12.20 12.16
CA ASN A 161 -28.10 13.24 11.18
C ASN A 161 -28.71 12.64 9.89
N SER A 162 -29.83 13.20 9.43
CA SER A 162 -30.58 12.66 8.28
C SER A 162 -29.77 12.64 6.98
N THR A 163 -29.02 13.70 6.68
CA THR A 163 -28.15 13.78 5.50
C THR A 163 -27.05 12.72 5.57
N LEU A 164 -26.39 12.58 6.73
CA LEU A 164 -25.40 11.53 6.95
C LEU A 164 -26.00 10.14 6.73
N CYS A 165 -27.17 9.84 7.30
CA CYS A 165 -27.86 8.56 7.11
C CYS A 165 -28.11 8.26 5.62
N HIS A 166 -28.57 9.25 4.83
CA HIS A 166 -28.77 9.09 3.40
C HIS A 166 -27.47 8.84 2.63
N ILE A 167 -26.37 9.52 3.00
CA ILE A 167 -25.04 9.25 2.42
C ILE A 167 -24.62 7.80 2.71
N LEU A 168 -24.74 7.35 3.96
CA LEU A 168 -24.31 6.01 4.36
C LEU A 168 -25.22 4.89 3.80
N ALA A 169 -26.48 5.21 3.46
CA ALA A 169 -27.41 4.29 2.82
C ALA A 169 -27.27 4.22 1.29
N ASN A 170 -26.46 5.11 0.69
CA ASN A 170 -26.37 5.29 -0.77
C ASN A 170 -27.73 5.64 -1.41
N ASP A 171 -28.52 6.48 -0.72
CA ASP A 171 -29.83 6.94 -1.19
C ASP A 171 -29.70 8.11 -2.19
N ALA A 172 -30.83 8.52 -2.78
CA ALA A 172 -30.89 9.73 -3.59
C ALA A 172 -30.53 10.98 -2.76
N LEU A 173 -29.41 11.64 -3.12
CA LEU A 173 -28.86 12.78 -2.39
C LEU A 173 -29.36 14.11 -2.94
N GLN A 174 -29.64 15.05 -2.03
CA GLN A 174 -29.81 16.47 -2.36
C GLN A 174 -28.48 17.18 -2.10
N MET A 175 -27.74 17.49 -3.17
CA MET A 175 -26.36 17.99 -3.07
C MET A 175 -26.23 19.26 -2.21
N ASP A 176 -27.21 20.18 -2.26
CA ASP A 176 -27.20 21.37 -1.41
C ASP A 176 -27.18 21.02 0.08
N LYS A 177 -27.97 20.03 0.51
CA LYS A 177 -27.98 19.54 1.90
C LYS A 177 -26.72 18.81 2.28
N VAL A 178 -26.12 18.08 1.33
CA VAL A 178 -24.82 17.43 1.52
C VAL A 178 -23.75 18.49 1.77
N HIS A 179 -23.69 19.54 0.94
CA HIS A 179 -22.72 20.62 1.10
C HIS A 179 -22.91 21.37 2.43
N GLU A 180 -24.16 21.68 2.81
CA GLU A 180 -24.45 22.28 4.13
C GLU A 180 -23.97 21.39 5.29
N PHE A 181 -24.18 20.08 5.20
CA PHE A 181 -23.71 19.11 6.19
C PHE A 181 -22.17 19.06 6.25
N LEU A 182 -21.48 18.96 5.11
CA LEU A 182 -20.02 18.91 5.05
C LEU A 182 -19.40 20.22 5.55
N ALA A 183 -19.98 21.38 5.22
CA ALA A 183 -19.56 22.68 5.74
C ALA A 183 -19.75 22.81 7.25
N LEU A 184 -20.81 22.19 7.79
CA LEU A 184 -21.11 22.21 9.20
C LEU A 184 -20.11 21.38 10.02
N GLU A 185 -19.85 20.15 9.60
CA GLU A 185 -18.97 19.22 10.32
C GLU A 185 -17.49 19.52 10.10
N GLY A 186 -17.12 19.93 8.89
CA GLY A 186 -15.73 20.20 8.52
C GLY A 186 -14.87 18.94 8.40
N PRO A 187 -13.64 19.07 7.87
CA PRO A 187 -12.81 17.93 7.46
C PRO A 187 -12.40 17.05 8.63
N VAL A 188 -12.00 17.64 9.76
CA VAL A 188 -11.50 16.90 10.94
C VAL A 188 -12.56 15.93 11.48
N LEU A 189 -13.81 16.37 11.62
CA LEU A 189 -14.87 15.51 12.12
C LEU A 189 -15.20 14.39 11.13
N LEU A 190 -15.22 14.71 9.83
CA LEU A 190 -15.52 13.75 8.78
C LEU A 190 -14.41 12.69 8.66
N GLU A 191 -13.13 13.07 8.83
CA GLU A 191 -12.01 12.13 8.93
C GLU A 191 -12.20 11.14 10.09
N LEU A 192 -12.58 11.65 11.27
CA LEU A 192 -12.84 10.79 12.43
C LEU A 192 -14.01 9.83 12.18
N ARG A 193 -15.08 10.29 11.53
CA ARG A 193 -16.21 9.42 11.14
C ARG A 193 -15.76 8.32 10.19
N VAL A 194 -15.03 8.67 9.13
CA VAL A 194 -14.52 7.70 8.16
C VAL A 194 -13.58 6.70 8.83
N LYS A 195 -12.66 7.17 9.68
CA LYS A 195 -11.77 6.33 10.49
C LYS A 195 -12.57 5.35 11.35
N GLN A 196 -13.64 5.80 11.99
CA GLN A 196 -14.45 4.95 12.85
C GLN A 196 -15.26 3.90 12.07
N LEU A 197 -15.78 4.27 10.89
CA LEU A 197 -16.43 3.31 9.98
C LEU A 197 -15.45 2.23 9.53
N LYS A 198 -14.20 2.59 9.20
CA LYS A 198 -13.12 1.63 8.88
C LYS A 198 -12.82 0.71 10.06
N ASN A 199 -12.64 1.25 11.26
CA ASN A 199 -12.37 0.47 12.47
C ASN A 199 -13.49 -0.54 12.78
N SER A 200 -14.73 -0.20 12.41
CA SER A 200 -15.90 -1.06 12.56
C SER A 200 -16.15 -1.98 11.35
N ASN A 201 -15.18 -2.11 10.43
CA ASN A 201 -15.26 -2.88 9.18
C ASN A 201 -16.39 -2.48 8.21
N HIS A 202 -16.93 -1.26 8.30
CA HIS A 202 -17.96 -0.74 7.39
C HIS A 202 -17.33 0.02 6.21
N PHE A 203 -16.49 -0.66 5.42
CA PHE A 203 -15.70 -0.04 4.34
C PHE A 203 -16.57 0.59 3.24
N GLU A 204 -17.70 -0.02 2.88
CA GLU A 204 -18.65 0.55 1.90
C GLU A 204 -19.16 1.93 2.34
N LYS A 205 -19.63 2.03 3.59
CA LYS A 205 -20.11 3.29 4.19
C LYS A 205 -18.99 4.32 4.31
N ALA A 206 -17.79 3.89 4.70
CA ALA A 206 -16.62 4.74 4.76
C ALA A 206 -16.26 5.31 3.37
N ALA A 207 -16.33 4.49 2.32
CA ALA A 207 -16.09 4.91 0.95
C ALA A 207 -17.12 5.94 0.48
N LEU A 208 -18.41 5.72 0.76
CA LEU A 208 -19.47 6.68 0.38
C LEU A 208 -19.26 8.05 1.03
N LEU A 209 -18.98 8.09 2.33
CA LEU A 209 -18.71 9.35 3.04
C LEU A 209 -17.42 10.02 2.53
N ALA A 210 -16.32 9.27 2.41
CA ALA A 210 -15.06 9.79 1.92
C ALA A 210 -15.18 10.33 0.48
N LYS A 211 -15.99 9.68 -0.38
CA LYS A 211 -16.28 10.17 -1.73
C LYS A 211 -16.95 11.54 -1.70
N GLN A 212 -18.00 11.71 -0.91
CA GLN A 212 -18.70 13.00 -0.79
C GLN A 212 -17.76 14.10 -0.25
N CYS A 213 -16.86 13.77 0.68
CA CYS A 213 -15.86 14.70 1.16
C CYS A 213 -14.80 15.06 0.10
N ALA A 214 -14.38 14.09 -0.73
CA ALA A 214 -13.39 14.30 -1.80
C ALA A 214 -13.95 15.17 -2.94
N GLU A 215 -15.24 15.02 -3.24
CA GLU A 215 -15.94 15.77 -4.28
C GLU A 215 -16.34 17.19 -3.84
N TYR A 216 -16.19 17.52 -2.54
CA TYR A 216 -16.59 18.81 -1.98
C TYR A 216 -15.50 19.89 -2.19
N PRO A 217 -15.73 20.92 -3.04
CA PRO A 217 -14.69 21.84 -3.47
C PRO A 217 -14.05 22.66 -2.33
N GLU A 218 -14.82 23.03 -1.32
CA GLU A 218 -14.40 23.91 -0.22
C GLU A 218 -13.36 23.26 0.69
N PHE A 219 -13.22 21.93 0.65
CA PHE A 219 -12.14 21.25 1.38
C PHE A 219 -10.79 21.42 0.68
N GLY A 220 -10.75 21.64 -0.63
CA GLY A 220 -9.53 21.95 -1.36
C GLY A 220 -8.41 20.93 -1.14
N GLY A 221 -8.75 19.65 -1.04
CA GLY A 221 -7.79 18.55 -0.78
C GLY A 221 -7.44 18.31 0.69
N ARG A 222 -8.01 19.07 1.64
CA ARG A 222 -7.83 18.79 3.08
C ARG A 222 -8.41 17.41 3.44
N GLY A 223 -7.66 16.65 4.23
CA GLY A 223 -8.10 15.39 4.84
C GLY A 223 -7.91 14.11 4.02
N ASN A 224 -7.15 14.16 2.92
CA ASN A 224 -6.80 12.99 2.11
C ASN A 224 -8.03 12.12 1.76
N PHE A 225 -9.18 12.74 1.52
CA PHE A 225 -10.45 12.03 1.32
C PHE A 225 -10.43 11.17 0.05
N THR A 226 -9.76 11.60 -1.01
CA THR A 226 -9.57 10.80 -2.23
C THR A 226 -8.79 9.51 -1.95
N GLN A 227 -7.67 9.62 -1.24
CA GLN A 227 -6.87 8.45 -0.81
C GLN A 227 -7.71 7.51 0.06
N THR A 228 -8.41 8.07 1.04
CA THR A 228 -9.24 7.29 1.96
C THR A 228 -10.40 6.61 1.24
N TYR A 229 -11.04 7.29 0.29
CA TYR A 229 -12.08 6.73 -0.58
C TYR A 229 -11.55 5.53 -1.35
N LEU A 230 -10.41 5.68 -2.04
CA LEU A 230 -9.83 4.61 -2.85
C LEU A 230 -9.42 3.40 -2.01
N VAL A 231 -8.81 3.61 -0.83
CA VAL A 231 -8.47 2.52 0.09
C VAL A 231 -9.73 1.78 0.56
N CYS A 232 -10.78 2.50 0.95
CA CYS A 232 -12.04 1.87 1.37
C CYS A 232 -12.70 1.13 0.21
N LEU A 233 -12.65 1.70 -1.00
CA LEU A 233 -13.19 1.08 -2.21
C LEU A 233 -12.48 -0.24 -2.53
N CYS A 234 -11.15 -0.29 -2.42
CA CYS A 234 -10.36 -1.50 -2.63
C CYS A 234 -10.68 -2.61 -1.61
N ALA A 235 -11.12 -2.24 -0.40
CA ALA A 235 -11.51 -3.18 0.65
C ALA A 235 -12.96 -3.66 0.52
N ALA A 236 -13.84 -2.84 -0.04
CA ALA A 236 -15.28 -3.09 -0.12
C ALA A 236 -15.70 -3.83 -1.41
N GLU A 237 -15.10 -3.51 -2.55
CA GLU A 237 -15.62 -3.91 -3.85
C GLU A 237 -14.91 -5.14 -4.45
N PRO A 238 -15.62 -6.00 -5.18
CA PRO A 238 -14.99 -7.03 -5.99
C PRO A 238 -14.22 -6.40 -7.16
N GLN A 239 -13.19 -7.10 -7.65
CA GLN A 239 -12.25 -6.59 -8.66
C GLN A 239 -12.94 -6.01 -9.91
N GLU A 240 -14.01 -6.65 -10.41
CA GLU A 240 -14.70 -6.21 -11.64
C GLU A 240 -15.33 -4.82 -11.50
N GLN A 241 -16.03 -4.56 -10.38
CA GLN A 241 -16.67 -3.27 -10.11
C GLN A 241 -15.63 -2.21 -9.75
N LEU A 242 -14.58 -2.61 -9.04
CA LEU A 242 -13.46 -1.75 -8.69
C LEU A 242 -12.81 -1.16 -9.96
N MET A 243 -12.52 -1.99 -10.97
CA MET A 243 -11.85 -1.56 -12.21
C MET A 243 -12.58 -0.42 -12.92
N GLN A 244 -13.91 -0.44 -12.93
CA GLN A 244 -14.70 0.64 -13.53
C GLN A 244 -14.56 1.93 -12.73
N LYS A 245 -14.67 1.84 -11.40
CA LYS A 245 -14.64 3.01 -10.51
C LYS A 245 -13.27 3.68 -10.41
N ILE A 246 -12.17 2.93 -10.59
CA ILE A 246 -10.80 3.47 -10.55
C ILE A 246 -10.24 3.82 -11.95
N SER A 247 -11.04 3.65 -13.01
CA SER A 247 -10.56 3.76 -14.40
C SER A 247 -10.05 5.17 -14.76
N GLU A 248 -10.66 6.21 -14.19
CA GLU A 248 -10.35 7.61 -14.48
C GLU A 248 -9.22 8.19 -13.59
N VAL A 249 -8.78 7.45 -12.56
CA VAL A 249 -7.78 7.93 -11.61
C VAL A 249 -6.37 7.81 -12.20
N ASP A 250 -5.59 8.88 -12.12
CA ASP A 250 -4.21 8.92 -12.60
C ASP A 250 -3.30 8.03 -11.72
N CYS A 251 -2.51 7.16 -12.34
CA CYS A 251 -1.59 6.29 -11.62
C CYS A 251 -0.46 7.02 -10.89
N LYS A 252 -0.07 8.22 -11.34
CA LYS A 252 0.96 9.02 -10.67
C LYS A 252 0.45 9.55 -9.33
N GLU A 253 -0.78 10.05 -9.29
CA GLU A 253 -1.43 10.48 -8.05
C GLU A 253 -1.57 9.31 -7.08
N VAL A 254 -1.90 8.12 -7.61
CA VAL A 254 -1.99 6.90 -6.80
C VAL A 254 -0.63 6.51 -6.21
N LEU A 255 0.46 6.63 -6.96
CA LEU A 255 1.81 6.37 -6.41
C LEU A 255 2.14 7.32 -5.27
N GLU A 256 1.77 8.60 -5.38
CA GLU A 256 1.91 9.58 -4.27
C GLU A 256 1.07 9.16 -3.06
N MET A 257 -0.18 8.72 -3.26
CA MET A 257 -1.04 8.21 -2.18
C MET A 257 -0.48 6.93 -1.52
N VAL A 258 0.11 6.02 -2.30
CA VAL A 258 0.78 4.81 -1.78
C VAL A 258 1.95 5.20 -0.88
N CYS A 259 2.79 6.15 -1.31
CA CYS A 259 3.89 6.67 -0.49
C CYS A 259 3.43 7.36 0.80
N ASN A 260 2.31 8.10 0.74
CA ASN A 260 1.72 8.72 1.92
C ASN A 260 1.25 7.65 2.92
N LEU A 261 0.52 6.63 2.44
CA LEU A 261 0.05 5.52 3.28
C LEU A 261 1.21 4.76 3.92
N GLU A 262 2.28 4.52 3.17
CA GLU A 262 3.51 3.91 3.69
C GLU A 262 4.16 4.77 4.79
N SER A 263 4.23 6.08 4.59
CA SER A 263 4.80 7.03 5.55
C SER A 263 3.96 7.13 6.83
N ASP A 264 2.65 6.99 6.71
CA ASP A 264 1.69 6.97 7.82
C ASP A 264 1.66 5.61 8.55
N GLY A 265 2.36 4.60 8.03
CA GLY A 265 2.41 3.25 8.60
C GLY A 265 1.22 2.34 8.25
N ASP A 266 0.35 2.74 7.32
CA ASP A 266 -0.75 1.91 6.81
C ASP A 266 -0.28 1.04 5.62
N ASP A 267 0.65 0.12 5.89
CA ASP A 267 1.21 -0.79 4.89
C ASP A 267 0.14 -1.64 4.18
N ARG A 268 -0.93 -2.01 4.90
CA ARG A 268 -2.03 -2.81 4.34
C ARG A 268 -2.88 -1.99 3.38
N GLY A 269 -3.22 -0.75 3.73
CA GLY A 269 -3.89 0.19 2.85
C GLY A 269 -3.05 0.48 1.60
N ALA A 270 -1.75 0.75 1.79
CA ALA A 270 -0.80 0.98 0.70
C ALA A 270 -0.74 -0.22 -0.26
N LEU A 271 -0.59 -1.44 0.27
CA LEU A 271 -0.55 -2.66 -0.53
C LEU A 271 -1.87 -2.93 -1.25
N SER A 272 -3.01 -2.70 -0.60
CA SER A 272 -4.34 -2.88 -1.20
C SER A 272 -4.53 -1.96 -2.40
N LEU A 273 -4.25 -0.67 -2.21
CA LEU A 273 -4.35 0.34 -3.26
C LEU A 273 -3.37 0.05 -4.41
N CYS A 274 -2.11 -0.23 -4.09
CA CYS A 274 -1.08 -0.56 -5.09
C CYS A 274 -1.44 -1.82 -5.88
N SER A 275 -1.97 -2.86 -5.22
CA SER A 275 -2.42 -4.10 -5.87
C SER A 275 -3.57 -3.87 -6.84
N ALA A 276 -4.55 -3.03 -6.47
CA ALA A 276 -5.69 -2.72 -7.32
C ALA A 276 -5.27 -2.00 -8.60
N PHE A 277 -4.41 -0.98 -8.48
CA PHE A 277 -3.93 -0.21 -9.63
C PHE A 277 -2.91 -0.99 -10.47
N LEU A 278 -2.09 -1.85 -9.86
CA LEU A 278 -1.25 -2.77 -10.62
C LEU A 278 -2.13 -3.73 -11.45
N ALA A 279 -3.13 -4.36 -10.83
CA ALA A 279 -4.06 -5.23 -11.56
C ALA A 279 -4.79 -4.50 -12.70
N ARG A 280 -5.16 -3.23 -12.52
CA ARG A 280 -5.71 -2.38 -13.58
C ARG A 280 -4.75 -2.26 -14.76
N GLN A 281 -3.49 -1.91 -14.49
CA GLN A 281 -2.46 -1.75 -15.52
C GLN A 281 -2.21 -3.05 -16.29
N LEU A 282 -2.16 -4.19 -15.59
CA LEU A 282 -2.03 -5.51 -16.21
C LEU A 282 -3.21 -5.85 -17.14
N LEU A 283 -4.44 -5.59 -16.69
CA LEU A 283 -5.66 -5.92 -17.41
C LEU A 283 -5.91 -5.00 -18.61
N GLN A 284 -5.48 -3.75 -18.53
CA GLN A 284 -5.61 -2.76 -19.61
C GLN A 284 -4.43 -2.78 -20.58
N SER A 285 -3.41 -3.61 -20.32
CA SER A 285 -2.16 -3.66 -21.09
C SER A 285 -1.39 -2.34 -21.09
N ASP A 286 -1.64 -1.47 -20.11
CA ASP A 286 -1.00 -0.16 -20.01
C ASP A 286 0.29 -0.27 -19.18
N VAL A 287 1.36 0.32 -19.72
CA VAL A 287 2.71 0.28 -19.16
C VAL A 287 3.03 1.56 -18.37
N TYR A 288 2.17 2.58 -18.44
CA TYR A 288 2.31 3.82 -17.69
C TYR A 288 2.30 3.53 -16.18
N CYS A 289 3.35 3.97 -15.49
CA CYS A 289 3.59 3.71 -14.06
C CYS A 289 3.63 2.22 -13.65
N ALA A 290 3.57 1.27 -14.59
CA ALA A 290 3.43 -0.14 -14.27
C ALA A 290 4.69 -0.71 -13.62
N TRP A 291 5.87 -0.21 -13.99
CA TRP A 291 7.13 -0.61 -13.34
C TRP A 291 7.19 -0.12 -11.90
N GLU A 292 6.91 1.16 -11.66
CA GLU A 292 6.88 1.77 -10.34
C GLU A 292 5.86 1.07 -9.44
N LEU A 293 4.65 0.84 -9.94
CA LEU A 293 3.62 0.06 -9.23
C LEU A 293 4.10 -1.35 -8.91
N THR A 294 4.74 -2.05 -9.85
CA THR A 294 5.26 -3.41 -9.62
C THR A 294 6.34 -3.42 -8.53
N LEU A 295 7.22 -2.41 -8.54
CA LEU A 295 8.31 -2.26 -7.57
C LEU A 295 7.80 -1.90 -6.16
N PHE A 296 6.87 -0.95 -6.05
CA PHE A 296 6.24 -0.63 -4.76
C PHE A 296 5.45 -1.82 -4.23
N TRP A 297 4.67 -2.46 -5.10
CA TRP A 297 3.88 -3.63 -4.77
C TRP A 297 4.75 -4.77 -4.21
N SER A 298 5.91 -5.07 -4.82
CA SER A 298 6.77 -6.16 -4.36
C SER A 298 7.32 -5.90 -2.95
N LYS A 299 7.81 -4.68 -2.70
CA LYS A 299 8.35 -4.27 -1.40
C LYS A 299 7.28 -4.27 -0.31
N LEU A 300 6.11 -3.69 -0.61
CA LEU A 300 4.97 -3.66 0.31
C LEU A 300 4.47 -5.07 0.62
N LEU A 301 4.36 -5.93 -0.40
CA LEU A 301 3.92 -7.31 -0.21
C LEU A 301 4.91 -8.07 0.68
N LYS A 302 6.22 -7.91 0.46
CA LYS A 302 7.25 -8.58 1.27
C LYS A 302 7.23 -8.11 2.74
N ARG A 303 6.91 -6.84 2.99
CA ARG A 303 6.76 -6.27 4.34
C ARG A 303 5.51 -6.80 5.06
N VAL A 304 4.37 -6.83 4.37
CA VAL A 304 3.08 -7.27 4.95
C VAL A 304 3.02 -8.80 5.09
N GLU A 305 3.61 -9.52 4.14
CA GLU A 305 3.58 -10.98 4.04
C GLU A 305 4.99 -11.53 3.78
N PRO A 306 5.73 -11.93 4.83
CA PRO A 306 7.13 -12.33 4.69
C PRO A 306 7.31 -13.69 4.00
N SER A 307 6.25 -14.50 3.90
CA SER A 307 6.27 -15.83 3.29
C SER A 307 6.64 -15.80 1.81
N ALA A 308 7.76 -16.45 1.46
CA ALA A 308 8.20 -16.59 0.06
C ALA A 308 7.14 -17.26 -0.81
N GLN A 309 6.49 -18.32 -0.32
CA GLN A 309 5.48 -19.04 -1.08
C GLN A 309 4.25 -18.16 -1.38
N VAL A 310 3.77 -17.39 -0.42
CA VAL A 310 2.62 -16.51 -0.63
C VAL A 310 2.96 -15.38 -1.61
N PHE A 311 4.18 -14.83 -1.52
CA PHE A 311 4.69 -13.87 -2.48
C PHE A 311 4.70 -14.45 -3.90
N LEU A 312 5.29 -15.64 -4.09
CA LEU A 312 5.35 -16.33 -5.37
C LEU A 312 3.95 -16.64 -5.94
N ASP A 313 3.02 -17.08 -5.09
CA ASP A 313 1.64 -17.35 -5.52
C ASP A 313 0.90 -16.06 -5.95
N ARG A 314 1.21 -14.92 -5.33
CA ARG A 314 0.71 -13.62 -5.80
C ARG A 314 1.31 -13.24 -7.15
N CYS A 315 2.63 -13.40 -7.33
CA CYS A 315 3.30 -13.15 -8.60
C CYS A 315 2.74 -14.02 -9.73
N ARG A 316 2.48 -15.32 -9.50
CA ARG A 316 1.82 -16.22 -10.46
C ARG A 316 0.41 -15.76 -10.81
N ARG A 317 -0.36 -15.26 -9.85
CA ARG A 317 -1.69 -14.69 -10.12
C ARG A 317 -1.59 -13.46 -11.02
N LEU A 318 -0.68 -12.54 -10.72
CA LEU A 318 -0.47 -11.34 -11.55
C LEU A 318 0.05 -11.71 -12.95
N SER A 319 0.98 -12.66 -13.07
CA SER A 319 1.50 -13.06 -14.39
C SER A 319 0.38 -13.58 -15.29
N ARG A 320 -0.57 -14.35 -14.75
CA ARG A 320 -1.75 -14.82 -15.50
C ARG A 320 -2.71 -13.71 -15.93
N LEU A 321 -2.74 -12.59 -15.19
CA LEU A 321 -3.54 -11.41 -15.56
C LEU A 321 -2.84 -10.55 -16.61
N SER A 322 -1.51 -10.60 -16.67
CA SER A 322 -0.71 -9.82 -17.63
C SER A 322 -1.06 -10.15 -19.07
N LYS A 323 -1.34 -9.10 -19.85
CA LYS A 323 -1.59 -9.20 -21.29
C LYS A 323 -0.41 -8.74 -22.15
N THR A 324 0.68 -8.33 -21.52
CA THR A 324 1.91 -7.87 -22.20
C THR A 324 3.14 -8.58 -21.64
N VAL A 325 4.13 -8.80 -22.51
CA VAL A 325 5.41 -9.41 -22.09
C VAL A 325 6.13 -8.51 -21.09
N TYR A 326 6.06 -7.19 -21.26
CA TYR A 326 6.72 -6.22 -20.39
C TYR A 326 6.30 -6.36 -18.92
N HIS A 327 5.00 -6.53 -18.67
CA HIS A 327 4.50 -6.75 -17.32
C HIS A 327 5.03 -8.05 -16.70
N ILE A 328 5.14 -9.13 -17.49
CA ILE A 328 5.74 -10.39 -17.01
C ILE A 328 7.23 -10.17 -16.70
N LEU A 329 7.97 -9.44 -17.54
CA LEU A 329 9.37 -9.12 -17.27
C LEU A 329 9.55 -8.25 -16.02
N PHE A 330 8.62 -7.33 -15.73
CA PHE A 330 8.65 -6.58 -14.47
C PHE A 330 8.46 -7.49 -13.25
N LEU A 331 7.53 -8.45 -13.32
CA LEU A 331 7.32 -9.44 -12.26
C LEU A 331 8.56 -10.33 -12.05
N ILE A 332 9.20 -10.79 -13.12
CA ILE A 332 10.46 -11.56 -13.05
C ILE A 332 11.52 -10.76 -12.30
N LYS A 333 11.72 -9.47 -12.66
CA LYS A 333 12.71 -8.61 -12.02
C LYS A 333 12.49 -8.48 -10.51
N VAL A 334 11.24 -8.27 -10.07
CA VAL A 334 10.97 -8.15 -8.62
C VAL A 334 11.07 -9.49 -7.90
N VAL A 335 10.71 -10.61 -8.53
CA VAL A 335 10.93 -11.94 -7.94
C VAL A 335 12.42 -12.21 -7.72
N GLN A 336 13.27 -11.92 -8.72
CA GLN A 336 14.72 -12.05 -8.58
C GLN A 336 15.29 -11.16 -7.47
N ALA A 337 14.81 -9.91 -7.37
CA ALA A 337 15.28 -8.96 -6.36
C ALA A 337 14.91 -9.39 -4.93
N GLU A 338 13.69 -9.92 -4.72
CA GLU A 338 13.17 -10.22 -3.38
C GLU A 338 13.49 -11.65 -2.91
N LEU A 339 13.65 -12.62 -3.82
CA LEU A 339 13.75 -14.05 -3.48
C LEU A 339 14.94 -14.79 -4.11
N GLN A 340 15.69 -14.18 -5.02
CA GLN A 340 16.87 -14.78 -5.66
C GLN A 340 16.57 -16.21 -6.18
N ASP A 341 17.36 -17.20 -5.75
CA ASP A 341 17.27 -18.60 -6.20
C ASP A 341 15.95 -19.27 -5.82
N GLU A 342 15.33 -18.92 -4.68
CA GLU A 342 14.03 -19.50 -4.27
C GLU A 342 12.91 -19.15 -5.25
N GLY A 343 13.02 -18.00 -5.94
CA GLY A 343 12.06 -17.54 -6.93
C GLY A 343 12.33 -18.05 -8.36
N LEU A 344 13.47 -18.69 -8.59
CA LEU A 344 13.93 -19.06 -9.93
C LEU A 344 12.94 -19.95 -10.71
N PRO A 345 12.32 -20.99 -10.12
CA PRO A 345 11.30 -21.77 -10.82
C PRO A 345 10.14 -20.91 -11.34
N VAL A 346 9.67 -19.95 -10.54
CA VAL A 346 8.57 -19.06 -10.93
C VAL A 346 9.00 -18.09 -12.03
N CYS A 347 10.23 -17.58 -11.98
CA CYS A 347 10.78 -16.78 -13.06
C CYS A 347 10.79 -17.55 -14.39
N ILE A 348 11.17 -18.84 -14.38
CA ILE A 348 11.16 -19.69 -15.58
C ILE A 348 9.74 -19.99 -16.05
N GLU A 349 8.80 -20.30 -15.14
CA GLU A 349 7.36 -20.42 -15.46
C GLU A 349 6.85 -19.16 -16.20
N MET A 350 7.22 -17.98 -15.70
CA MET A 350 6.87 -16.69 -16.30
C MET A 350 7.54 -16.46 -17.65
N CYS A 351 8.81 -16.82 -17.83
CA CYS A 351 9.50 -16.76 -19.13
C CYS A 351 8.82 -17.65 -20.18
N ILE A 352 8.43 -18.87 -19.81
CA ILE A 352 7.67 -19.79 -20.66
C ILE A 352 6.33 -19.14 -21.07
N GLN A 353 5.62 -18.55 -20.12
CA GLN A 353 4.37 -17.82 -20.39
C GLN A 353 4.62 -16.64 -21.36
N ALA A 354 5.68 -15.86 -21.15
CA ALA A 354 6.04 -14.74 -22.00
C ALA A 354 6.37 -15.17 -23.43
N LEU A 355 7.11 -16.27 -23.62
CA LEU A 355 7.42 -16.82 -24.95
C LEU A 355 6.16 -17.26 -25.70
N ARG A 356 5.20 -17.87 -24.99
CA ARG A 356 3.91 -18.29 -25.55
C ARG A 356 3.00 -17.11 -25.89
N MET A 357 3.11 -16.02 -25.14
CA MET A 357 2.31 -14.80 -25.35
C MET A 357 2.85 -13.92 -26.47
N ALA A 358 4.17 -13.88 -26.68
CA ALA A 358 4.78 -13.10 -27.75
C ALA A 358 4.30 -13.59 -29.12
N SER A 359 3.84 -12.65 -29.95
CA SER A 359 3.34 -12.94 -31.30
C SER A 359 4.46 -13.47 -32.20
N SER A 360 4.10 -14.08 -33.35
CA SER A 360 5.06 -14.62 -34.31
C SER A 360 6.05 -13.56 -34.82
N ASN A 361 5.63 -12.30 -34.89
CA ASN A 361 6.39 -11.21 -35.51
C ASN A 361 7.24 -10.41 -34.52
N GLU A 362 7.15 -10.71 -33.21
CA GLU A 362 7.90 -10.03 -32.16
C GLU A 362 9.25 -10.70 -31.86
N GLY A 363 10.10 -10.80 -32.88
CA GLY A 363 11.43 -11.43 -32.76
C GLY A 363 12.30 -10.81 -31.65
N ASN A 364 12.35 -9.49 -31.58
CA ASN A 364 13.11 -8.76 -30.55
C ASN A 364 12.61 -9.06 -29.11
N VAL A 365 11.29 -9.17 -28.93
CA VAL A 365 10.71 -9.51 -27.61
C VAL A 365 11.09 -10.94 -27.22
N LYS A 366 10.98 -11.90 -28.14
CA LYS A 366 11.40 -13.28 -27.91
C LYS A 366 12.91 -13.40 -27.64
N ALA A 367 13.74 -12.66 -28.35
CA ALA A 367 15.17 -12.57 -28.08
C ALA A 367 15.46 -12.00 -26.68
N THR A 368 14.73 -10.96 -26.26
CA THR A 368 14.83 -10.40 -24.90
C THR A 368 14.46 -11.44 -23.84
N ILE A 369 13.42 -12.25 -24.08
CA ILE A 369 13.04 -13.33 -23.16
C ILE A 369 14.13 -14.42 -23.12
N CYS A 370 14.71 -14.80 -24.26
CA CYS A 370 15.82 -15.76 -24.33
C CYS A 370 17.03 -15.27 -23.53
N LYS A 371 17.41 -14.00 -23.68
CA LYS A 371 18.45 -13.36 -22.86
C LYS A 371 18.12 -13.42 -21.37
N THR A 372 16.87 -13.12 -21.02
CA THR A 372 16.39 -13.21 -19.62
C THR A 372 16.56 -14.62 -19.07
N ILE A 373 16.17 -15.65 -19.82
CA ILE A 373 16.32 -17.06 -19.43
C ILE A 373 17.81 -17.44 -19.28
N SER A 374 18.67 -17.05 -20.22
CA SER A 374 20.12 -17.27 -20.11
C SER A 374 20.74 -16.62 -18.88
N CYS A 375 20.27 -15.43 -18.50
CA CYS A 375 20.71 -14.75 -17.28
C CYS A 375 20.18 -15.41 -16.00
N LEU A 376 18.98 -15.98 -16.05
CA LEU A 376 18.37 -16.73 -14.94
C LEU A 376 19.06 -18.09 -14.70
N LEU A 377 19.57 -18.72 -15.76
CA LEU A 377 20.20 -20.05 -15.71
C LEU A 377 21.64 -20.01 -16.27
N PRO A 378 22.56 -19.27 -15.63
CA PRO A 378 23.90 -19.03 -16.17
C PRO A 378 24.79 -20.29 -16.20
N THR A 379 24.48 -21.28 -15.36
CA THR A 379 25.21 -22.56 -15.26
C THR A 379 24.62 -23.66 -16.14
N ASP A 380 23.45 -23.44 -16.75
CA ASP A 380 22.79 -24.42 -17.59
C ASP A 380 23.20 -24.22 -19.06
N LEU A 381 24.28 -24.90 -19.47
CA LEU A 381 24.85 -24.75 -20.81
C LEU A 381 23.87 -25.14 -21.92
N GLU A 382 23.05 -26.16 -21.71
CA GLU A 382 22.04 -26.58 -22.70
C GLU A 382 20.98 -25.50 -22.90
N VAL A 383 20.48 -24.92 -21.80
CA VAL A 383 19.52 -23.82 -21.87
C VAL A 383 20.16 -22.59 -22.52
N LYS A 384 21.41 -22.24 -22.19
CA LYS A 384 22.14 -21.14 -22.83
C LYS A 384 22.26 -21.34 -24.34
N ARG A 385 22.66 -22.54 -24.78
CA ARG A 385 22.75 -22.90 -26.20
C ARG A 385 21.39 -22.77 -26.89
N ALA A 386 20.33 -23.28 -26.27
CA ALA A 386 18.96 -23.18 -26.79
C ALA A 386 18.50 -21.73 -26.92
N CYS A 387 18.71 -20.89 -25.90
CA CYS A 387 18.40 -19.47 -25.94
C CYS A 387 19.15 -18.74 -27.06
N GLN A 388 20.46 -18.97 -27.16
CA GLN A 388 21.30 -18.30 -28.16
C GLN A 388 20.96 -18.73 -29.59
N LEU A 389 20.68 -20.02 -29.79
CA LEU A 389 20.20 -20.53 -31.08
C LEU A 389 18.83 -19.94 -31.42
N THR A 390 17.92 -19.83 -30.45
CA THR A 390 16.62 -19.19 -30.66
C THR A 390 16.77 -17.74 -31.07
N GLU A 391 17.64 -16.97 -30.42
CA GLU A 391 17.94 -15.58 -30.79
C GLU A 391 18.45 -15.48 -32.24
N PHE A 392 19.44 -16.31 -32.60
CA PHE A 392 19.95 -16.38 -33.97
C PHE A 392 18.86 -16.73 -34.98
N LEU A 393 17.98 -17.68 -34.68
CA LEU A 393 16.92 -18.11 -35.60
C LEU A 393 15.83 -17.04 -35.80
N LEU A 394 15.61 -16.18 -34.81
CA LEU A 394 14.68 -15.05 -34.91
C LEU A 394 15.25 -13.91 -35.75
N GLU A 395 16.55 -13.63 -35.61
CA GLU A 395 17.24 -12.59 -36.38
C GLU A 395 18.69 -13.03 -36.71
N PRO A 396 18.90 -13.73 -37.85
CA PRO A 396 20.22 -14.23 -38.23
C PRO A 396 21.19 -13.10 -38.56
N THR A 397 22.21 -12.92 -37.73
CA THR A 397 23.26 -11.92 -37.91
C THR A 397 24.64 -12.56 -37.73
N VAL A 398 25.69 -11.90 -38.21
CA VAL A 398 27.08 -12.37 -38.03
C VAL A 398 27.42 -12.48 -36.53
N ASP A 399 27.00 -11.49 -35.73
CA ASP A 399 27.27 -11.48 -34.29
C ASP A 399 26.52 -12.60 -33.56
N SER A 400 25.23 -12.81 -33.86
CA SER A 400 24.46 -13.89 -33.25
C SER A 400 24.97 -15.27 -33.67
N TYR A 401 25.47 -15.43 -34.90
CA TYR A 401 26.13 -16.65 -35.36
C TYR A 401 27.38 -16.97 -34.52
N TYR A 402 28.29 -16.01 -34.36
CA TYR A 402 29.52 -16.24 -33.59
C TYR A 402 29.23 -16.47 -32.10
N ALA A 403 28.17 -15.89 -31.56
CA ALA A 403 27.71 -16.19 -30.21
C ALA A 403 27.19 -17.64 -30.07
N VAL A 404 26.49 -18.18 -31.07
CA VAL A 404 26.12 -19.61 -31.12
C VAL A 404 27.38 -20.46 -31.21
N GLU A 405 28.29 -20.15 -32.14
CA GLU A 405 29.54 -20.92 -32.34
C GLU A 405 30.38 -20.98 -31.05
N ALA A 406 30.51 -19.87 -30.33
CA ALA A 406 31.22 -19.84 -29.06
C ALA A 406 30.63 -20.81 -28.04
N LEU A 407 29.30 -20.80 -27.83
CA LEU A 407 28.63 -21.66 -26.83
C LEU A 407 28.62 -23.15 -27.21
N TYR A 408 28.52 -23.47 -28.50
CA TYR A 408 28.54 -24.87 -28.95
C TYR A 408 29.94 -25.49 -28.95
N ASN A 409 31.00 -24.66 -28.94
CA ASN A 409 32.38 -25.12 -28.77
C ASN A 409 32.79 -25.28 -27.29
N GLU A 410 31.99 -24.79 -26.33
CA GLU A 410 32.22 -25.06 -24.91
C GLU A 410 32.06 -26.56 -24.61
N PRO A 411 32.91 -27.17 -23.76
CA PRO A 411 32.79 -28.58 -23.42
C PRO A 411 31.51 -28.88 -22.64
N ASP A 412 30.88 -30.02 -22.92
CA ASP A 412 29.67 -30.42 -22.22
C ASP A 412 29.91 -30.57 -20.71
N GLN A 413 29.00 -30.00 -19.92
CA GLN A 413 29.09 -30.02 -18.47
C GLN A 413 28.23 -31.17 -17.93
N LYS A 414 28.79 -31.98 -17.03
CA LYS A 414 27.99 -32.97 -16.27
C LYS A 414 27.12 -32.22 -15.27
N GLN A 415 25.82 -32.28 -15.45
CA GLN A 415 24.90 -31.61 -14.54
C GLN A 415 24.66 -32.47 -13.30
N ASP A 416 24.87 -31.89 -12.11
CA ASP A 416 24.45 -32.53 -10.86
C ASP A 416 22.93 -32.43 -10.72
N GLU A 417 22.21 -33.46 -11.16
CA GLU A 417 20.74 -33.53 -11.14
C GLU A 417 20.14 -33.28 -9.73
N ASN A 418 20.89 -33.57 -8.67
CA ASN A 418 20.44 -33.43 -7.29
C ASN A 418 20.48 -31.98 -6.75
N ASN A 419 21.11 -31.04 -7.45
CA ASN A 419 21.31 -29.67 -6.96
C ASN A 419 20.80 -28.59 -7.94
N SER A 420 19.97 -28.98 -8.92
CA SER A 420 19.38 -28.02 -9.86
C SER A 420 18.32 -27.17 -9.15
N PRO A 421 18.42 -25.83 -9.21
CA PRO A 421 17.43 -24.94 -8.58
C PRO A 421 16.08 -24.94 -9.32
N VAL A 422 16.05 -25.48 -10.55
CA VAL A 422 14.83 -25.61 -11.37
C VAL A 422 14.45 -27.09 -11.52
N PRO A 423 13.17 -27.46 -11.27
CA PRO A 423 12.69 -28.81 -11.47
C PRO A 423 12.86 -29.29 -12.93
N TYR A 424 13.24 -30.56 -13.10
CA TYR A 424 13.41 -31.15 -14.42
C TYR A 424 12.17 -31.04 -15.32
N SER A 425 10.97 -31.22 -14.74
CA SER A 425 9.71 -31.07 -15.48
C SER A 425 9.54 -29.68 -16.10
N LEU A 426 9.94 -28.63 -15.38
CA LEU A 426 9.84 -27.25 -15.87
C LEU A 426 10.90 -26.95 -16.93
N ARG A 427 12.10 -27.50 -16.76
CA ARG A 427 13.13 -27.47 -17.82
C ARG A 427 12.63 -28.14 -19.09
N CYS A 428 12.03 -29.32 -19.01
CA CYS A 428 11.43 -29.98 -20.18
C CYS A 428 10.37 -29.11 -20.85
N GLU A 429 9.49 -28.49 -20.07
CA GLU A 429 8.48 -27.57 -20.60
C GLU A 429 9.11 -26.39 -21.35
N LEU A 430 10.19 -25.83 -20.83
CA LEU A 430 10.95 -24.77 -21.51
C LEU A 430 11.48 -25.22 -22.87
N PHE A 431 12.14 -26.39 -22.94
CA PHE A 431 12.64 -26.93 -24.21
C PHE A 431 11.51 -27.23 -25.19
N LEU A 432 10.36 -27.70 -24.72
CA LEU A 432 9.19 -27.90 -25.58
C LEU A 432 8.73 -26.58 -26.22
N VAL A 433 8.76 -25.46 -25.48
CA VAL A 433 8.46 -24.15 -26.07
C VAL A 433 9.51 -23.74 -27.09
N PHE A 434 10.80 -23.91 -26.82
CA PHE A 434 11.84 -23.61 -27.81
C PHE A 434 11.67 -24.40 -29.11
N LYS A 435 11.35 -25.69 -29.03
CA LYS A 435 11.09 -26.53 -30.21
C LYS A 435 9.94 -26.00 -31.07
N THR A 436 8.96 -25.28 -30.51
CA THR A 436 7.90 -24.62 -31.31
C THR A 436 8.38 -23.40 -32.09
N LEU A 437 9.53 -22.83 -31.72
CA LEU A 437 10.13 -21.66 -32.35
C LEU A 437 11.17 -22.02 -33.42
N TRP A 438 11.65 -23.27 -33.41
CA TRP A 438 12.74 -23.68 -34.29
C TRP A 438 12.23 -24.35 -35.57
N PRO A 439 12.86 -24.07 -36.73
CA PRO A 439 12.53 -24.74 -37.98
C PRO A 439 13.08 -26.18 -38.06
N PHE A 440 13.94 -26.58 -37.13
CA PHE A 440 14.54 -27.92 -37.01
C PHE A 440 14.86 -28.24 -35.55
N ASP A 441 15.05 -29.52 -35.22
CA ASP A 441 15.42 -29.96 -33.87
C ASP A 441 16.95 -30.11 -33.76
N PRO A 442 17.64 -29.30 -32.92
CA PRO A 442 19.10 -29.36 -32.77
C PRO A 442 19.58 -30.50 -31.87
N GLU A 443 18.69 -31.23 -31.17
CA GLU A 443 19.04 -32.23 -30.14
C GLU A 443 20.01 -33.32 -30.64
N PHE A 444 19.95 -33.65 -31.93
CA PHE A 444 20.78 -34.70 -32.55
C PHE A 444 21.79 -34.16 -33.57
N LEU A 445 22.03 -32.85 -33.60
CA LEU A 445 22.98 -32.23 -34.52
C LEU A 445 24.32 -31.99 -33.83
N ASP A 446 25.41 -32.46 -34.44
CA ASP A 446 26.74 -32.00 -34.05
C ASP A 446 26.95 -30.54 -34.50
N TRP A 447 27.97 -29.87 -33.94
CA TRP A 447 28.26 -28.48 -34.30
C TRP A 447 28.47 -28.30 -35.81
N LYS A 448 29.07 -29.28 -36.48
CA LYS A 448 29.31 -29.24 -37.92
C LYS A 448 28.01 -29.20 -38.72
N ALA A 449 27.04 -30.04 -38.39
CA ALA A 449 25.73 -30.04 -39.00
C ALA A 449 24.96 -28.75 -38.66
N LEU A 450 25.02 -28.29 -37.41
CA LEU A 450 24.36 -27.04 -37.00
C LEU A 450 24.94 -25.81 -37.72
N LYS A 451 26.27 -25.71 -37.83
CA LYS A 451 26.98 -24.65 -38.57
C LYS A 451 26.49 -24.57 -40.01
N HIS A 452 26.30 -25.70 -40.68
CA HIS A 452 25.76 -25.71 -42.04
C HIS A 452 24.35 -25.11 -42.11
N HIS A 453 23.44 -25.49 -41.21
CA HIS A 453 22.08 -24.94 -41.17
C HIS A 453 22.08 -23.43 -40.88
N CYS A 454 22.91 -22.97 -39.93
CA CYS A 454 23.04 -21.55 -39.62
C CYS A 454 23.52 -20.74 -40.83
N LEU A 455 24.58 -21.19 -41.52
CA LEU A 455 25.10 -20.49 -42.71
C LEU A 455 24.07 -20.40 -43.84
N VAL A 456 23.25 -21.44 -44.04
CA VAL A 456 22.15 -21.41 -45.02
C VAL A 456 21.11 -20.36 -44.65
N LEU A 457 20.72 -20.26 -43.39
CA LEU A 457 19.73 -19.29 -42.90
C LEU A 457 20.22 -17.84 -42.95
N MET A 458 21.54 -17.61 -42.87
CA MET A 458 22.13 -16.27 -42.99
C MET A 458 22.11 -15.70 -44.41
N GLY A 459 21.90 -16.53 -45.45
CA GLY A 459 21.87 -16.07 -46.84
C GLY A 459 23.16 -15.33 -47.24
N GLU A 460 23.04 -14.10 -47.72
CA GLU A 460 24.18 -13.27 -48.17
C GLU A 460 25.19 -12.98 -47.05
N GLN A 461 24.74 -12.89 -45.80
CA GLN A 461 25.61 -12.64 -44.63
C GLN A 461 26.60 -13.79 -44.39
N SER A 462 26.33 -15.00 -44.90
CA SER A 462 27.25 -16.15 -44.81
C SER A 462 28.58 -15.91 -45.53
N SER A 463 28.60 -15.05 -46.56
CA SER A 463 29.82 -14.68 -47.28
C SER A 463 30.79 -13.89 -46.41
N ILE A 464 30.26 -13.10 -45.47
CA ILE A 464 31.04 -12.34 -44.48
C ILE A 464 31.67 -13.31 -43.49
N VAL A 465 30.89 -14.26 -42.93
CA VAL A 465 31.40 -15.31 -42.04
C VAL A 465 32.50 -16.13 -42.73
N SER A 466 32.30 -16.56 -43.97
CA SER A 466 33.31 -17.31 -44.73
C SER A 466 34.61 -16.50 -44.94
N SER A 467 34.50 -15.19 -45.11
CA SER A 467 35.67 -14.31 -45.27
C SER A 467 36.42 -14.13 -43.95
N ILE A 468 35.70 -13.99 -42.84
CA ILE A 468 36.28 -13.88 -41.49
C ILE A 468 36.96 -15.20 -41.08
N ASP A 469 36.29 -16.34 -41.28
CA ASP A 469 36.84 -17.67 -40.97
C ASP A 469 38.15 -17.92 -41.74
N LYS A 470 38.19 -17.58 -43.04
CA LYS A 470 39.43 -17.67 -43.85
C LYS A 470 40.56 -16.79 -43.32
N LEU A 471 40.24 -15.59 -42.83
CA LEU A 471 41.23 -14.68 -42.24
C LEU A 471 41.75 -15.23 -40.91
N ASN A 472 40.89 -15.83 -40.09
CA ASN A 472 41.29 -16.45 -38.82
C ASN A 472 42.11 -17.72 -39.05
N ASP A 473 41.73 -18.56 -40.01
CA ASP A 473 42.49 -19.75 -40.40
C ASP A 473 43.88 -19.37 -40.95
N SER A 474 43.97 -18.29 -41.74
CA SER A 474 45.28 -17.78 -42.22
C SER A 474 46.17 -17.23 -41.09
N LYS A 475 45.59 -16.58 -40.07
CA LYS A 475 46.35 -16.09 -38.89
C LYS A 475 46.83 -17.23 -38.00
N ASN A 476 46.01 -18.27 -37.82
CA ASN A 476 46.39 -19.45 -37.04
C ASN A 476 47.54 -20.23 -37.73
N LEU A 477 47.55 -20.30 -39.06
CA LEU A 477 48.65 -20.88 -39.84
C LEU A 477 49.95 -20.07 -39.66
N ASP A 478 49.86 -18.74 -39.72
CA ASP A 478 51.01 -17.85 -39.51
C ASP A 478 51.57 -17.92 -38.07
N GLU A 479 50.73 -18.11 -37.04
CA GLU A 479 51.19 -18.32 -35.65
C GLU A 479 51.80 -19.70 -35.40
N THR A 480 51.34 -20.74 -36.11
CA THR A 480 51.98 -22.07 -36.05
C THR A 480 53.31 -22.14 -36.80
N ASP A 481 53.48 -21.39 -37.89
CA ASP A 481 54.74 -21.35 -38.66
C ASP A 481 55.85 -20.54 -37.96
N VAL A 482 55.50 -19.58 -37.08
CA VAL A 482 56.49 -18.87 -36.26
C VAL A 482 57.04 -19.75 -35.11
N ASN A 483 56.30 -20.79 -34.69
CA ASN A 483 56.75 -21.71 -33.63
C ASN A 483 57.54 -22.93 -34.17
N LEU A 484 57.51 -23.22 -35.47
CA LEU A 484 58.28 -24.30 -36.10
C LEU A 484 59.67 -23.86 -36.62
N LEU A 485 59.96 -22.56 -36.66
CA LEU A 485 61.25 -22.00 -37.08
C LEU A 485 62.26 -21.76 -35.93
N ASN A 486 61.94 -22.16 -34.69
CA ASN A 486 62.85 -22.12 -33.53
C ASN A 486 63.27 -23.51 -33.02
N LEU A 487 63.58 -24.43 -33.94
CA LEU A 487 64.38 -25.62 -33.63
C LEU A 487 65.86 -25.32 -33.91
N PRO A 488 66.78 -25.45 -32.92
CA PRO A 488 68.20 -25.25 -33.18
C PRO A 488 68.78 -26.41 -34.00
N ILE A 489 69.56 -26.03 -35.01
CA ILE A 489 70.37 -26.91 -35.87
C ILE A 489 71.36 -27.73 -35.03
N MET A 490 71.42 -29.04 -35.28
CA MET A 490 72.66 -29.68 -35.70
C MET A 490 72.52 -30.09 -37.16
#